data_AF-A0A952HPR0-F1
#
_entry.id   AF-A0A952HPR0-F1
#
_cell.length_a   1.000
_cell.length_b   1.000
_cell.length_c   1.000
_cell.angle_alpha   90.00
_cell.angle_beta   90.00
_cell.angle_gamma   90.00
#
_symmetry.space_group_name_H-M   'P 1'
#
loop_
_entity.id
_entity.type
_entity.pdbx_description
1 polymer ?
#
loop_
_entity_poly.entity_id
_entity_poly.type
_entity_poly.pdbx_seq_one_letter_code
_entity_poly.pdbx_strand_id
1 'polypeptide(L)'
;FLPMVAALSGNISSQAAIITARGLKEGRLSENIVDYVRSIIKELKVALVIGFGVGLLVGLISSLWINNHKLGMIVGVALFFSIVIAGLIGSLIPYIMDKMGKDPTLATGVLALTITDIVGISIYLSVATYFIHYLHL
;
A
#
# COMPACT_ATOMS: atom_id res chain seq x y z
N PHE A 1 14.94 -1.02 7.48
CA PHE A 1 13.95 -1.11 6.38
C PHE A 1 12.67 -0.31 6.63
N LEU A 2 12.28 -0.03 7.88
CA LEU A 2 11.10 0.77 8.23
C LEU A 2 10.93 2.10 7.45
N PRO A 3 11.95 2.99 7.33
CA PRO A 3 11.80 4.23 6.57
C PRO A 3 11.46 4.00 5.08
N MET A 4 12.01 2.94 4.50
CA MET A 4 11.75 2.56 3.11
C MET A 4 10.35 1.98 2.94
N VAL A 5 9.87 1.18 3.90
CA VAL A 5 8.49 0.67 3.91
C VAL A 5 7.50 1.83 3.94
N ALA A 6 7.71 2.80 4.85
CA ALA A 6 6.87 3.98 4.97
C ALA A 6 6.88 4.79 3.66
N ALA A 7 8.07 5.08 3.11
CA ALA A 7 8.19 5.85 1.88
C ALA A 7 7.53 5.17 0.66
N LEU A 8 7.79 3.88 0.43
CA LEU A 8 7.24 3.15 -0.72
C LEU A 8 5.73 2.95 -0.61
N SER A 9 5.25 2.54 0.58
CA SER A 9 3.82 2.37 0.83
C SER A 9 3.09 3.71 0.71
N GLY A 10 3.63 4.77 1.31
CA GLY A 10 3.06 6.12 1.23
C GLY A 10 2.95 6.63 -0.21
N ASN A 11 3.96 6.41 -1.05
CA ASN A 11 3.93 6.80 -2.45
C ASN A 11 2.84 6.05 -3.25
N ILE A 12 2.68 4.76 -3.00
CA ILE A 12 1.66 3.94 -3.66
C ILE A 12 0.25 4.35 -3.21
N SER A 13 0.05 4.57 -1.91
CA SER A 13 -1.22 5.10 -1.40
C SER A 13 -1.54 6.46 -1.99
N SER A 14 -0.57 7.39 -2.04
CA SER A 14 -0.78 8.72 -2.61
C SER A 14 -1.14 8.65 -4.09
N GLN A 15 -0.45 7.81 -4.87
CA GLN A 15 -0.77 7.60 -6.29
C GLN A 15 -2.20 7.08 -6.48
N ALA A 16 -2.57 6.00 -5.77
CA ALA A 16 -3.91 5.43 -5.86
C ALA A 16 -4.99 6.43 -5.42
N ALA A 17 -4.68 7.26 -4.40
CA ALA A 17 -5.57 8.32 -3.94
C ALA A 17 -5.77 9.41 -4.99
N ILE A 18 -4.70 9.87 -5.65
CA ILE A 18 -4.77 10.88 -6.72
C ILE A 18 -5.60 10.36 -7.89
N ILE A 19 -5.35 9.12 -8.33
CA ILE A 19 -6.09 8.51 -9.45
C ILE A 19 -7.58 8.40 -9.12
N THR A 20 -7.90 7.92 -7.91
CA THR A 20 -9.29 7.74 -7.48
C THR A 20 -10.01 9.08 -7.28
N ALA A 21 -9.38 10.05 -6.60
CA ALA A 21 -9.95 11.38 -6.40
C ALA A 21 -10.22 12.11 -7.73
N ARG A 22 -9.31 11.98 -8.71
CA ARG A 22 -9.52 12.52 -10.06
C ARG A 22 -10.70 11.83 -10.77
N GLY A 23 -10.75 10.50 -10.72
CA GLY A 23 -11.84 9.74 -11.32
C GLY A 23 -13.22 10.07 -10.73
N LEU A 24 -13.28 10.37 -9.43
CA LEU A 24 -14.49 10.85 -8.75
C LEU A 24 -14.86 12.26 -9.21
N LYS A 25 -13.91 13.20 -9.24
CA LYS A 25 -14.14 14.59 -9.67
C LYS A 25 -14.57 14.74 -11.12
N GLU A 26 -14.05 13.88 -12.00
CA GLU A 26 -14.39 13.90 -13.42
C GLU A 26 -15.69 13.13 -13.73
N GLY A 27 -16.41 12.66 -12.70
CA GLY A 27 -17.68 11.93 -12.86
C GLY A 27 -17.51 10.48 -13.37
N ARG A 28 -16.27 10.00 -13.56
CA ARG A 28 -16.01 8.63 -14.06
C ARG A 28 -16.34 7.52 -13.05
N LEU A 29 -16.41 7.86 -11.76
CA LEU A 29 -16.58 6.91 -10.65
C LEU A 29 -17.81 7.18 -9.78
N SER A 30 -18.59 8.23 -10.05
CA SER A 30 -19.57 8.80 -9.11
C SER A 30 -20.95 8.12 -9.13
N GLU A 31 -21.39 7.54 -10.25
CA GLU A 31 -22.79 7.13 -10.41
C GLU A 31 -23.10 5.67 -10.06
N ASN A 32 -22.12 4.76 -10.06
CA ASN A 32 -22.36 3.34 -9.83
C ASN A 32 -21.29 2.69 -8.93
N ILE A 33 -21.73 1.96 -7.90
CA ILE A 33 -20.85 1.16 -7.03
C ILE A 33 -19.98 0.19 -7.83
N VAL A 34 -20.47 -0.29 -8.97
CA VAL A 34 -19.76 -1.22 -9.86
C VAL A 34 -18.50 -0.58 -10.45
N ASP A 35 -18.56 0.68 -10.88
CA ASP A 35 -17.41 1.38 -11.47
C ASP A 35 -16.35 1.67 -10.42
N TYR A 36 -16.79 1.99 -9.20
CA TYR A 36 -15.89 2.15 -8.07
C TYR A 36 -15.17 0.85 -7.70
N VAL A 37 -15.90 -0.27 -7.55
CA VAL A 37 -15.31 -1.59 -7.28
C VAL A 37 -14.34 -1.99 -8.39
N ARG A 38 -14.68 -1.71 -9.65
CA ARG A 38 -13.79 -1.95 -10.80
C ARG A 38 -12.49 -1.12 -10.68
N SER A 39 -12.59 0.12 -10.23
CA SER A 39 -11.42 0.98 -9.97
C SER A 39 -10.54 0.42 -8.85
N ILE A 40 -11.11 0.03 -7.71
CA ILE A 40 -10.35 -0.61 -6.63
C ILE A 40 -9.65 -1.88 -7.12
N ILE A 41 -10.34 -2.74 -7.86
CA ILE A 41 -9.74 -3.97 -8.39
C ILE A 41 -8.59 -3.66 -9.33
N LYS A 42 -8.70 -2.61 -10.15
CA LYS A 42 -7.63 -2.16 -11.03
C LYS A 42 -6.41 -1.69 -10.21
N GLU A 43 -6.62 -0.84 -9.21
CA GLU A 43 -5.54 -0.35 -8.35
C GLU A 43 -4.91 -1.48 -7.52
N LEU A 44 -5.71 -2.43 -7.04
CA LEU A 44 -5.21 -3.61 -6.34
C LEU A 44 -4.31 -4.45 -7.25
N LYS A 45 -4.67 -4.65 -8.53
CA LYS A 45 -3.81 -5.33 -9.50
C LYS A 45 -2.50 -4.60 -9.72
N VAL A 46 -2.53 -3.27 -9.84
CA VAL A 46 -1.33 -2.44 -9.97
C VAL A 46 -0.45 -2.58 -8.72
N ALA A 47 -1.04 -2.48 -7.53
CA ALA A 47 -0.33 -2.62 -6.26
C ALA A 47 0.25 -4.03 -6.06
N LEU A 48 -0.42 -5.08 -6.54
CA LEU A 48 0.11 -6.46 -6.54
C LEU A 48 1.36 -6.59 -7.41
N VAL A 49 1.31 -6.04 -8.63
CA VAL A 49 2.46 -6.10 -9.57
C VAL A 49 3.64 -5.29 -9.01
N ILE A 50 3.38 -4.06 -8.55
CA ILE A 50 4.42 -3.20 -7.97
C ILE A 50 4.96 -3.83 -6.69
N GLY A 51 4.09 -4.29 -5.80
CA GLY A 51 4.46 -4.92 -4.55
C GLY A 51 5.31 -6.17 -4.78
N PHE A 52 4.98 -6.98 -5.79
CA PHE A 52 5.77 -8.17 -6.12
C PHE A 52 7.15 -7.79 -6.65
N GLY A 53 7.22 -6.86 -7.62
CA GLY A 53 8.49 -6.40 -8.18
C GLY A 53 9.40 -5.76 -7.13
N VAL A 54 8.85 -4.83 -6.34
CA VAL A 54 9.59 -4.13 -5.28
C VAL A 54 9.97 -5.08 -4.14
N GLY A 55 9.04 -5.93 -3.69
CA GLY A 55 9.30 -6.91 -2.63
C GLY A 55 10.40 -7.90 -3.01
N LEU A 56 10.40 -8.40 -4.25
CA LEU A 56 11.42 -9.29 -4.77
C LEU A 56 12.78 -8.58 -4.87
N LEU A 57 12.83 -7.41 -5.51
CA LEU A 57 14.08 -6.65 -5.67
C LEU A 57 14.70 -6.27 -4.33
N VAL A 58 13.90 -5.70 -3.43
CA VAL A 58 14.38 -5.25 -2.12
C VAL A 58 14.71 -6.43 -1.22
N GLY A 59 13.95 -7.53 -1.28
CA GLY A 59 14.25 -8.75 -0.54
C GLY A 59 15.60 -9.35 -0.93
N LEU A 60 15.90 -9.41 -2.24
CA LEU A 60 17.20 -9.86 -2.77
C LEU A 60 18.34 -8.94 -2.34
N ILE A 61 18.19 -7.63 -2.52
CA ILE A 61 19.21 -6.65 -2.10
C ILE A 61 19.47 -6.74 -0.60
N SER A 62 18.40 -6.83 0.20
CA SER A 62 18.50 -6.92 1.68
C SER A 62 19.15 -8.22 2.11
N SER A 63 18.86 -9.33 1.42
CA SER A 63 19.50 -10.62 1.66
C SER A 63 21.02 -10.56 1.48
N LEU A 64 21.48 -9.89 0.42
CA LEU A 64 22.91 -9.75 0.12
C LEU A 64 23.59 -8.79 1.08
N TRP A 65 22.93 -7.67 1.41
CA TRP A 65 23.49 -6.64 2.29
C TRP A 65 23.65 -7.13 3.74
N ILE A 66 22.63 -7.78 4.30
CA ILE A 66 22.68 -8.27 5.69
C ILE A 66 23.45 -9.59 5.80
N ASN A 67 23.76 -10.22 4.66
CA ASN A 67 24.34 -11.56 4.59
C ASN A 67 23.47 -12.60 5.35
N ASN A 68 22.14 -12.41 5.29
CA ASN A 68 21.15 -13.26 5.93
C ASN A 68 19.92 -13.40 5.03
N HIS A 69 19.84 -14.55 4.35
CA HIS A 69 18.76 -14.85 3.40
C HIS A 69 17.37 -14.84 4.03
N LYS A 70 17.25 -15.32 5.27
CA LYS A 70 15.96 -15.35 5.97
C LYS A 70 15.46 -13.93 6.26
N LEU A 71 16.32 -13.06 6.77
CA LEU A 71 15.95 -11.65 7.02
C LEU A 71 15.62 -10.90 5.72
N GLY A 72 16.37 -11.14 4.64
CA GLY A 72 16.05 -10.56 3.33
C GLY A 72 14.66 -10.96 2.83
N MET A 73 14.30 -12.24 2.95
CA MET A 73 12.97 -12.74 2.59
C MET A 73 11.87 -12.07 3.43
N ILE A 74 12.06 -11.94 4.74
CA ILE A 74 11.10 -11.28 5.65
C ILE A 74 10.85 -9.83 5.20
N VAL A 75 11.91 -9.09 4.88
CA VAL A 75 11.79 -7.70 4.40
C VAL A 75 11.01 -7.63 3.09
N GLY A 76 11.30 -8.51 2.14
CA GLY A 76 10.61 -8.56 0.85
C GLY A 76 9.12 -8.86 0.98
N VAL A 77 8.77 -9.87 1.81
CA VAL A 77 7.38 -10.25 2.08
C VAL A 77 6.64 -9.14 2.82
N ALA A 78 7.27 -8.52 3.81
CA ALA A 78 6.67 -7.41 4.54
C ALA A 78 6.37 -6.21 3.61
N LEU A 79 7.32 -5.85 2.74
CA LEU A 79 7.14 -4.79 1.75
C LEU A 79 6.01 -5.09 0.77
N PHE A 80 5.93 -6.32 0.28
CA PHE A 80 4.85 -6.75 -0.60
C PHE A 80 3.48 -6.47 0.02
N PHE A 81 3.24 -6.94 1.24
CA PHE A 81 1.96 -6.74 1.91
C PHE A 81 1.69 -5.27 2.26
N SER A 82 2.70 -4.52 2.73
CA SER A 82 2.53 -3.10 3.04
C SER A 82 2.14 -2.30 1.79
N ILE A 83 2.75 -2.58 0.62
CA ILE A 83 2.43 -1.90 -0.64
C ILE A 83 1.02 -2.24 -1.13
N VAL A 84 0.63 -3.53 -1.06
CA VAL A 84 -0.71 -3.98 -1.49
C VAL A 84 -1.80 -3.30 -0.66
N ILE A 85 -1.63 -3.27 0.66
CA ILE A 85 -2.59 -2.61 1.56
C ILE A 85 -2.57 -1.09 1.37
N ALA A 86 -1.41 -0.48 1.12
CA ALA A 86 -1.32 0.94 0.83
C ALA A 86 -2.08 1.34 -0.43
N GLY A 87 -1.99 0.55 -1.51
CA GLY A 87 -2.79 0.77 -2.72
C GLY A 87 -4.29 0.73 -2.45
N LEU A 88 -4.74 -0.22 -1.61
CA LEU A 88 -6.13 -0.30 -1.17
C LEU A 88 -6.53 0.95 -0.37
N ILE A 89 -5.76 1.34 0.64
CA ILE A 89 -6.02 2.55 1.44
C ILE A 89 -6.12 3.78 0.52
N GLY A 90 -5.15 3.95 -0.37
CA GLY A 90 -5.13 5.04 -1.34
C GLY A 90 -6.40 5.09 -2.19
N SER A 91 -6.92 3.95 -2.65
CA SER A 91 -8.19 3.90 -3.39
C SER A 91 -9.44 4.10 -2.53
N LEU A 92 -9.43 3.62 -1.28
CA LEU A 92 -10.61 3.61 -0.41
C LEU A 92 -10.92 4.96 0.21
N ILE A 93 -9.91 5.70 0.68
CA ILE A 93 -10.12 6.94 1.42
C ILE A 93 -10.81 8.03 0.58
N PRO A 94 -10.41 8.33 -0.68
CA PRO A 94 -11.09 9.34 -1.49
C PRO A 94 -12.58 9.03 -1.72
N TYR A 95 -12.93 7.76 -1.89
CA TYR A 95 -14.32 7.35 -2.06
C TYR A 95 -15.14 7.49 -0.80
N ILE A 96 -14.58 7.14 0.36
CA ILE A 96 -15.25 7.37 1.65
C ILE A 96 -15.51 8.86 1.81
N MET A 97 -14.55 9.72 1.45
CA MET A 97 -14.75 11.17 1.47
C MET A 97 -15.86 11.64 0.52
N ASP A 98 -15.89 11.13 -0.71
CA ASP A 98 -16.94 11.41 -1.69
C ASP A 98 -18.33 11.04 -1.16
N LYS A 99 -18.45 9.84 -0.58
CA LYS A 99 -19.71 9.35 0.02
C LYS A 99 -20.16 10.14 1.24
N MET A 100 -19.24 10.79 1.93
CA MET A 100 -19.54 11.73 3.02
C MET A 100 -19.90 13.14 2.51
N GLY A 101 -19.93 13.37 1.20
CA GLY A 101 -20.14 14.68 0.58
C GLY A 101 -18.96 15.64 0.76
N LYS A 102 -17.75 15.12 1.01
CA LYS A 102 -16.52 15.90 1.19
C LYS A 102 -15.66 15.82 -0.07
N ASP A 103 -14.82 16.83 -0.33
CA ASP A 103 -13.91 16.83 -1.47
C ASP A 103 -12.92 15.63 -1.39
N PRO A 104 -12.97 14.68 -2.35
CA PRO A 104 -12.08 13.51 -2.37
C PRO A 104 -10.59 13.84 -2.45
N THR A 105 -10.23 15.04 -2.90
CA THR A 105 -8.83 15.49 -3.03
C THR A 105 -8.18 15.72 -1.68
N LEU A 106 -8.97 15.96 -0.63
CA LEU A 106 -8.44 16.05 0.73
C LEU A 106 -7.84 14.72 1.22
N ALA A 107 -8.28 13.60 0.64
CA ALA A 107 -7.74 12.27 0.95
C ALA A 107 -6.29 12.10 0.46
N THR A 108 -5.90 12.78 -0.62
CA THR A 108 -4.57 12.61 -1.24
C THR A 108 -3.44 13.24 -0.43
N GLY A 109 -3.80 14.00 0.61
CA GLY A 109 -2.86 14.66 1.52
C GLY A 109 -2.53 13.80 2.74
N VAL A 110 -2.43 14.46 3.89
CA VAL A 110 -1.96 13.86 5.15
C VAL A 110 -2.80 12.66 5.59
N LEU A 111 -4.12 12.66 5.35
CA LEU A 111 -5.01 11.61 5.86
C LEU A 111 -4.65 10.20 5.35
N ALA A 112 -4.56 10.00 4.03
CA ALA A 112 -4.23 8.67 3.50
C ALA A 112 -2.79 8.25 3.87
N LEU A 113 -1.86 9.20 3.93
CA LEU A 113 -0.48 8.95 4.32
C LEU A 113 -0.38 8.48 5.78
N THR A 114 -1.03 9.17 6.71
CA THR A 114 -1.01 8.78 8.13
C THR A 114 -1.62 7.41 8.35
N ILE A 115 -2.74 7.09 7.69
CA ILE A 115 -3.34 5.75 7.77
C ILE A 115 -2.38 4.71 7.21
N THR A 116 -1.74 5.01 6.08
CA THR A 116 -0.76 4.13 5.44
C THR A 116 0.47 3.91 6.30
N ASP A 117 0.96 4.92 7.01
CA ASP A 117 2.10 4.78 7.92
C ASP A 117 1.77 3.84 9.08
N ILE A 118 0.63 4.06 9.74
CA ILE A 118 0.17 3.22 10.86
C ILE A 118 0.00 1.77 10.41
N VAL A 119 -0.73 1.56 9.30
CA VAL A 119 -1.03 0.23 8.79
C VAL A 119 0.22 -0.45 8.22
N GLY A 120 1.04 0.29 7.47
CA GLY A 120 2.27 -0.22 6.86
C GLY A 120 3.30 -0.67 7.88
N ILE A 121 3.49 0.09 8.97
CA ILE A 121 4.33 -0.30 10.11
C ILE A 121 3.74 -1.53 10.83
N SER A 122 2.43 -1.54 11.07
CA SER A 122 1.75 -2.65 11.73
C SER A 122 1.88 -3.96 10.94
N ILE A 123 1.78 -3.90 9.62
CA ILE A 123 2.01 -5.04 8.72
C ILE A 123 3.46 -5.49 8.79
N TYR A 124 4.41 -4.55 8.69
CA TYR A 124 5.83 -4.88 8.72
C TYR A 124 6.21 -5.59 10.01
N LEU A 125 5.77 -5.07 11.16
CA LEU A 125 6.03 -5.67 12.46
C LEU A 125 5.34 -7.02 12.61
N SER A 126 4.07 -7.14 12.21
CA SER A 126 3.33 -8.41 12.25
C SER A 126 4.02 -9.50 11.44
N VAL A 127 4.44 -9.18 10.21
CA VAL A 127 5.15 -10.13 9.33
C VAL A 127 6.51 -10.49 9.93
N ALA A 128 7.28 -9.51 10.39
CA ALA A 128 8.58 -9.75 11.00
C ALA A 128 8.47 -10.65 12.24
N THR A 129 7.54 -10.36 13.16
CA THR A 129 7.33 -11.15 14.37
C THR A 129 6.88 -12.57 14.06
N TYR A 130 5.93 -12.73 13.14
CA TYR A 130 5.45 -14.06 12.74
C TYR A 130 6.58 -14.92 12.16
N PHE A 131 7.38 -14.37 11.25
CA PHE A 131 8.45 -15.12 10.61
C PHE A 131 9.66 -15.35 11.52
N ILE A 132 10.03 -14.41 12.39
CA ILE A 132 11.11 -14.63 13.37
C ILE A 132 10.74 -15.78 14.31
N HIS A 133 9.49 -15.78 14.83
CA HIS A 133 9.01 -16.84 15.69
C HIS A 133 8.97 -18.20 14.98
N TYR A 134 8.47 -18.25 13.74
CA TYR A 134 8.37 -19.50 12.97
C TYR A 134 9.74 -20.03 12.52
N LEU A 135 10.68 -19.16 12.19
CA LEU A 135 12.02 -19.53 11.68
C LEU A 135 13.05 -19.79 12.78
N HIS A 136 12.66 -19.71 14.06
CA HIS A 136 13.53 -19.81 15.23
C HIS A 136 14.79 -18.94 15.09
N LEU A 137 14.60 -17.70 14.62
CA LEU A 137 15.65 -16.70 14.48
C LEU A 137 15.82 -15.88 15.76
#